data_AF-A0A8T3ZFA6-F1
#
_entry.id   AF-A0A8T3ZFA6-F1
#
_cell.length_a   1.000
_cell.length_b   1.000
_cell.length_c   1.000
_cell.angle_alpha   90.00
_cell.angle_beta   90.00
_cell.angle_gamma   90.00
#
_symmetry.space_group_name_H-M   'P 1'
#
loop_
_entity.id
_entity.type
_entity.pdbx_description
1 polymer ?
#
loop_
_entity_poly.entity_id
_entity_poly.type
_entity_poly.pdbx_seq_one_letter_code
_entity_poly.pdbx_strand_id
1 'polypeptide(L)' 'MDEAGEILKSTKVIAVVGLSDKPERPSYDVASYLIGAGYRVIPVNPMIKE' A
#
# COMPACT_ATOMS: atom_id res chain seq x y z
N MET A 1 18.43 12.87 -6.08
CA MET A 1 17.21 12.13 -5.76
C MET A 1 17.15 12.03 -4.25
N ASP A 2 15.97 12.18 -3.65
CA ASP A 2 15.82 12.05 -2.21
C ASP A 2 15.82 10.57 -1.78
N GLU A 3 16.15 10.33 -0.52
CA GLU A 3 16.27 8.99 0.07
C GLU A 3 14.98 8.15 -0.11
N ALA A 4 13.82 8.80 0.01
CA ALA A 4 12.52 8.17 -0.21
C ALA A 4 12.37 7.60 -1.64
N GLY A 5 12.89 8.29 -2.65
CA GLY A 5 12.86 7.83 -4.03
C GLY A 5 13.71 6.58 -4.29
N GLU A 6 14.82 6.43 -3.58
CA GLU A 6 15.68 5.24 -3.68
C GLU A 6 15.07 4.01 -2.97
N ILE A 7 14.44 4.25 -1.81
CA ILE A 7 13.69 3.21 -1.10
C ILE A 7 12.56 2.69 -1.99
N LEU A 8 11.81 3.59 -2.63
CA LEU A 8 10.69 3.19 -3.47
C LEU A 8 11.15 2.36 -4.69
N LYS A 9 12.26 2.75 -5.34
CA LYS A 9 12.82 2.02 -6.49
C LYS A 9 13.33 0.63 -6.16
N SER A 10 13.87 0.42 -4.96
CA SER A 10 14.41 -0.87 -4.53
C SER A 10 13.35 -1.78 -3.89
N THR A 11 12.21 -1.21 -3.48
CA THR A 11 11.12 -1.93 -2.83
C THR A 11 10.25 -2.69 -3.83
N LYS A 12 9.94 -3.95 -3.52
CA LYS A 12 9.03 -4.79 -4.31
C LYS A 12 7.69 -5.04 -3.64
N VAL A 13 7.65 -4.92 -2.31
CA VAL A 13 6.52 -5.29 -1.46
C VAL A 13 6.23 -4.15 -0.49
N ILE A 14 5.00 -3.68 -0.44
CA ILE A 14 4.56 -2.57 0.42
C ILE A 14 3.40 -3.05 1.29
N ALA A 15 3.53 -2.92 2.61
CA ALA A 15 2.43 -3.17 3.54
C ALA A 15 1.62 -1.88 3.74
N VAL A 16 0.30 -1.95 3.51
CA VAL A 16 -0.62 -0.82 3.71
C VAL A 16 -1.42 -1.06 4.99
N VAL A 17 -1.08 -0.32 6.05
CA VAL A 17 -1.77 -0.39 7.33
C VAL A 17 -3.08 0.42 7.26
N GLY A 18 -4.18 -0.18 7.69
CA GLY A 18 -5.52 0.41 7.59
C GLY A 18 -6.12 0.32 6.19
N LEU A 19 -5.66 -0.61 5.35
CA LEU A 19 -6.29 -0.86 4.06
C LEU A 19 -7.75 -1.26 4.28
N SER A 20 -8.64 -0.55 3.60
CA SER A 20 -10.06 -0.86 3.53
C SER A 20 -10.40 -1.20 2.09
N ASP A 21 -11.35 -2.12 1.91
CA ASP A 21 -12.01 -2.47 0.66
C ASP A 21 -13.06 -1.45 0.19
N LYS A 22 -13.27 -0.37 0.97
CA LYS A 22 -14.26 0.68 0.72
C LYS A 22 -13.69 1.72 -0.25
N PRO A 23 -14.25 1.88 -1.47
CA PRO A 23 -13.72 2.80 -2.47
C PRO A 23 -13.68 4.27 -2.03
N GLU A 24 -14.56 4.67 -1.12
CA GLU A 24 -14.59 6.03 -0.58
C GLU A 24 -13.44 6.33 0.39
N ARG A 25 -12.67 5.31 0.82
CA ARG A 25 -11.56 5.50 1.75
C ARG A 25 -10.25 5.76 1.01
N PRO A 26 -9.46 6.77 1.40
CA PRO A 26 -8.18 7.06 0.77
C PRO A 26 -7.20 5.88 0.73
N SER A 27 -7.27 4.96 1.71
CA SER A 27 -6.41 3.77 1.72
C SER A 27 -6.69 2.83 0.54
N TYR A 28 -7.93 2.79 0.03
CA TYR A 28 -8.29 2.04 -1.17
C TYR A 28 -7.60 2.61 -2.42
N ASP A 29 -7.62 3.93 -2.59
CA ASP A 29 -7.00 4.60 -3.73
C ASP A 29 -5.48 4.44 -3.73
N VAL A 30 -4.85 4.61 -2.56
CA VAL A 30 -3.39 4.44 -2.41
C VAL A 30 -2.98 3.01 -2.75
N ALA A 31 -3.68 1.99 -2.22
CA ALA A 31 -3.36 0.60 -2.54
C ALA A 31 -3.59 0.28 -4.02
N SER A 32 -4.69 0.77 -4.61
CA SER A 32 -5.00 0.58 -6.03
C SER A 32 -3.93 1.19 -6.92
N TYR A 33 -3.45 2.39 -6.60
CA TYR A 33 -2.34 3.03 -7.31
C TYR A 33 -1.05 2.20 -7.22
N LEU A 34 -0.68 1.73 -6.03
CA LEU A 34 0.53 0.93 -5.84
C LEU A 34 0.46 -0.41 -6.59
N ILE A 35 -0.70 -1.05 -6.63
CA ILE A 35 -0.93 -2.26 -7.42
C ILE A 35 -0.80 -1.95 -8.92
N GLY A 36 -1.44 -0.88 -9.41
CA GLY A 36 -1.35 -0.46 -10.80
C GLY A 36 0.06 -0.06 -11.23
N ALA A 37 0.88 0.43 -10.30
CA ALA A 37 2.30 0.73 -10.49
C ALA A 37 3.21 -0.52 -10.43
N GLY A 38 2.66 -1.71 -10.18
CA GLY A 38 3.39 -2.99 -10.20
C GLY A 38 3.97 -3.43 -8.86
N TYR A 39 3.65 -2.76 -7.76
CA TYR A 39 4.07 -3.19 -6.43
C TYR A 39 3.18 -4.32 -5.91
N ARG A 40 3.78 -5.24 -5.16
CA ARG A 40 3.01 -6.21 -4.36
C ARG A 40 2.53 -5.53 -3.08
N VAL A 41 1.23 -5.30 -2.96
CA VAL A 41 0.62 -4.72 -1.76
C VAL A 41 0.17 -5.81 -0.80
N ILE A 42 0.53 -5.67 0.49
CA ILE A 42 0.05 -6.51 1.58
C ILE A 42 -0.90 -5.68 2.46
N PRO A 43 -2.20 -6.00 2.51
CA PRO A 43 -3.12 -5.34 3.43
C PRO A 43 -2.78 -5.69 4.88
N VAL A 44 -2.72 -4.69 5.76
CA VAL A 44 -2.62 -4.88 7.20
C VAL A 44 -3.78 -4.15 7.86
N ASN A 45 -4.75 -4.89 8.39
CA ASN A 45 -5.86 -4.29 9.14
C ASN A 45 -5.85 -4.82 10.59
N PRO A 46 -5.33 -4.05 11.56
CA PRO A 46 -5.25 -4.47 12.96
C PRO A 46 -6.60 -4.74 13.63
N MET A 47 -7.70 -4.30 13.02
CA MET A 47 -9.05 -4.46 13.57
C MET A 47 -9.70 -5.79 13.18
N ILE A 48 -9.13 -6.52 12.21
CA ILE A 48 -9.58 -7.87 11.85
C ILE A 48 -8.90 -8.81 12.84
N LYS A 49 -9.68 -9.32 13.80
CA LYS A 49 -9.25 -10.45 14.64
C LYS A 49 -9.28 -11.73 13.80
N GLU A 50 -8.31 -12.62 14.02
CA GLU A 50 -8.19 -13.93 13.36
C GLU A 50 -9.48 -14.75 13.36
#